data_AF-A0A319DEG1-F1
#
_entry.id   AF-A0A319DEG1-F1
#
_cell.length_a   1.000
_cell.length_b   1.000
_cell.length_c   1.000
_cell.angle_alpha   90.00
_cell.angle_beta   90.00
_cell.angle_gamma   90.00
#
_symmetry.space_group_name_H-M   'P 1'
#
loop_
_entity.id
_entity.type
_entity.pdbx_description
1 polymer ?
#
loop_
_entity_poly.entity_id
_entity_poly.type
_entity_poly.pdbx_seq_one_letter_code
_entity_poly.pdbx_strand_id
1 'polypeptide(L)'
;MPLVVPGVNNVGGGPDLNKEEWLHKLAGKTISESSSDVTSFAKQDLPETHRILKPGDIMTRDYRPERLNVHVSEEGTVHDVTIG
;
A
#
# COMPACT_ATOMS: atom_id res chain seq x y z
N MET A 1 -18.46 23.35 -11.78
CA MET A 1 -17.83 23.43 -10.44
C MET A 1 -16.53 22.64 -10.49
N PRO A 2 -15.35 23.26 -10.35
CA PRO A 2 -14.10 22.50 -10.30
C PRO A 2 -13.94 21.90 -8.90
N LEU A 3 -13.93 20.58 -8.80
CA LEU A 3 -13.58 19.87 -7.57
C LEU A 3 -12.06 19.96 -7.40
N VAL A 4 -11.61 20.96 -6.65
CA VAL A 4 -10.23 20.96 -6.16
C VAL A 4 -10.20 19.95 -5.02
N VAL A 5 -9.44 18.86 -5.18
CA VAL A 5 -9.04 17.99 -4.08
C VAL A 5 -7.60 18.35 -3.72
N PRO A 6 -7.37 19.27 -2.76
CA PRO A 6 -6.04 19.55 -2.29
C PRO A 6 -5.66 18.45 -1.30
N GLY A 7 -4.68 17.60 -1.66
CA GLY A 7 -4.16 16.61 -0.73
C GLY A 7 -3.38 15.46 -1.33
N VAL A 8 -2.51 15.70 -2.32
CA VAL A 8 -1.48 14.74 -2.72
C VAL A 8 -0.13 15.36 -2.39
N ASN A 9 0.23 15.36 -1.11
CA ASN A 9 1.59 15.66 -0.63
C ASN A 9 1.74 15.13 0.81
N ASN A 10 2.00 13.83 0.92
CA ASN A 10 2.80 13.27 2.01
C ASN A 10 3.44 11.98 1.47
N VAL A 11 4.42 12.16 0.58
CA VAL A 11 5.48 11.18 0.37
C VAL A 11 6.52 11.53 1.42
N GLY A 12 6.49 10.87 2.58
CA GLY A 12 7.46 11.16 3.63
C GLY A 12 7.12 10.41 4.92
N GLY A 13 7.88 9.36 5.19
CA GLY A 13 7.79 8.57 6.42
C GLY A 13 7.83 9.44 7.68
N GLY A 14 6.80 9.26 8.50
CA GLY A 14 6.61 9.81 9.84
C GLY A 14 5.64 8.91 10.61
N PRO A 15 5.54 9.02 11.95
CA PRO A 15 5.23 7.92 12.89
C PRO A 15 3.85 7.26 12.78
N ASP A 16 2.98 7.70 11.88
CA ASP A 16 1.61 7.19 11.72
C ASP A 16 1.33 6.86 10.25
N LEU A 17 1.62 5.62 9.84
CA LEU A 17 1.16 5.10 8.55
C LEU A 17 -0.37 5.08 8.52
N ASN A 18 -0.98 5.90 7.68
CA ASN A 18 -2.44 5.96 7.58
C ASN A 18 -2.99 4.85 6.67
N LYS A 19 -3.64 3.84 7.27
CA LYS A 19 -4.25 2.70 6.56
C LYS A 19 -5.18 3.15 5.43
N GLU A 20 -6.07 4.10 5.70
CA GLU A 20 -7.15 4.49 4.77
C GLU A 20 -6.59 5.15 3.52
N GLU A 21 -5.54 5.96 3.68
CA GLU A 21 -4.86 6.62 2.57
C GLU A 21 -4.18 5.60 1.65
N TRP A 22 -3.45 4.64 2.23
CA TRP A 22 -2.80 3.57 1.48
C TRP A 22 -3.81 2.64 0.81
N LEU A 23 -4.93 2.34 1.47
CA LEU A 23 -5.99 1.54 0.88
C LEU A 23 -6.55 2.25 -0.36
N HIS A 24 -6.84 3.54 -0.25
CA HIS A 24 -7.35 4.31 -1.38
C HIS A 24 -6.35 4.41 -2.54
N LYS A 25 -5.05 4.49 -2.26
CA LYS A 25 -4.00 4.51 -3.29
C LYS A 25 -3.84 3.17 -4.00
N LEU A 26 -3.91 2.06 -3.26
CA LEU A 26 -3.51 0.74 -3.74
C LEU A 26 -4.68 -0.15 -4.17
N ALA A 27 -5.87 0.01 -3.59
CA ALA A 27 -7.01 -0.88 -3.85
C ALA A 27 -7.32 -0.98 -5.35
N GLY A 28 -7.43 -2.21 -5.84
CA GLY A 28 -7.70 -2.51 -7.24
C GLY A 28 -6.50 -2.40 -8.18
N LYS A 29 -5.31 -2.01 -7.69
CA LYS A 29 -4.07 -1.99 -8.47
C LYS A 29 -3.23 -3.24 -8.22
N THR A 30 -2.31 -3.52 -9.13
CA THR A 30 -1.28 -4.55 -8.99
C THR A 30 0.04 -3.93 -8.52
N ILE A 31 0.90 -4.69 -7.86
CA ILE A 31 2.22 -4.19 -7.46
C ILE A 31 3.25 -4.58 -8.52
N SER A 32 3.94 -3.59 -9.08
CA SER A 32 5.01 -3.74 -10.07
C SER A 32 6.37 -3.42 -9.45
N GLU A 33 7.45 -3.97 -9.97
CA GLU A 33 8.78 -3.73 -9.40
C GLU A 33 9.31 -2.32 -9.70
N SER A 34 8.99 -1.76 -10.88
CA SER A 34 9.75 -0.64 -11.43
C SER A 34 8.90 0.50 -12.01
N SER A 35 7.61 0.29 -12.24
CA SER A 35 6.77 1.29 -12.91
C SER A 35 5.40 1.43 -12.26
N SER A 36 4.97 2.68 -12.12
CA SER A 36 3.65 3.07 -11.63
C SER A 36 2.79 3.46 -12.83
N ASP A 37 1.84 2.61 -13.20
CA ASP A 37 0.88 2.86 -14.26
C ASP A 37 -0.52 3.17 -13.69
N VAL A 38 -1.51 3.28 -14.56
CA VAL A 38 -2.91 3.46 -14.15
C VAL A 38 -3.41 2.25 -13.35
N THR A 39 -2.97 1.04 -13.72
CA THR A 39 -3.39 -0.25 -13.12
C THR A 39 -2.34 -0.88 -12.21
N SER A 40 -1.16 -0.28 -12.10
CA SER A 40 -0.02 -0.81 -11.35
C SER A 40 0.53 0.25 -10.39
N PHE A 41 1.17 -0.18 -9.32
CA PHE A 41 1.84 0.69 -8.37
C PHE A 41 3.27 0.17 -8.17
N ALA A 42 4.27 1.04 -8.31
CA ALA A 42 5.65 0.65 -8.15
C ALA A 42 5.97 0.34 -6.70
N LYS A 43 6.69 -0.75 -6.48
CA LYS A 43 7.19 -1.14 -5.15
C LYS A 43 8.11 -0.09 -4.54
N GLN A 44 8.77 0.73 -5.37
CA GLN A 44 9.62 1.83 -4.95
C GLN A 44 8.84 2.98 -4.29
N ASP A 45 7.55 3.12 -4.60
CA ASP A 45 6.68 4.16 -4.03
C ASP A 45 6.05 3.72 -2.69
N LEU A 46 6.27 2.48 -2.27
CA LEU A 46 5.84 1.97 -0.97
C LEU A 46 6.77 2.49 0.14
N PRO A 47 6.31 2.54 1.41
CA PRO A 47 7.16 2.90 2.53
C PRO A 47 8.33 1.94 2.67
N GLU A 48 9.43 2.41 3.29
CA GLU A 48 10.67 1.64 3.45
C GLU A 48 10.40 0.26 4.07
N THR A 49 9.61 0.23 5.14
CA THR A 49 9.17 -1.01 5.77
C THR A 49 7.80 -1.42 5.19
N HIS A 50 7.81 -2.34 4.24
CA HIS A 50 6.59 -2.91 3.68
C HIS A 50 6.68 -4.43 3.46
N ARG A 51 5.53 -5.08 3.40
CA ARG A 51 5.40 -6.51 3.05
C ARG A 51 4.22 -6.72 2.13
N ILE A 52 4.39 -7.55 1.10
CA ILE A 52 3.31 -8.00 0.23
C ILE A 52 2.91 -9.40 0.72
N LEU A 53 1.63 -9.58 1.02
CA LEU A 53 1.05 -10.81 1.56
C LEU A 53 0.11 -11.42 0.53
N LYS A 54 0.40 -12.67 0.14
CA LYS A 54 -0.51 -13.45 -0.70
C LYS A 54 -1.51 -14.23 0.14
N PRO A 55 -2.63 -14.66 -0.45
CA PRO A 55 -3.59 -15.50 0.27
C PRO A 55 -2.92 -16.81 0.69
N GLY A 56 -3.01 -17.13 1.99
CA GLY A 56 -2.39 -18.33 2.56
C GLY A 56 -0.93 -18.17 3.00
N ASP A 57 -0.30 -16.99 2.81
CA ASP A 57 1.02 -16.74 3.36
C ASP A 57 0.99 -16.80 4.88
N ILE A 58 1.89 -17.58 5.46
CA ILE A 58 2.12 -17.59 6.89
C ILE A 58 2.80 -16.28 7.31
N MET A 59 2.22 -15.58 8.28
CA MET A 59 2.79 -14.36 8.81
C MET A 59 3.00 -14.43 10.32
N THR A 60 4.15 -13.92 10.77
CA THR A 60 4.40 -13.63 12.17
C THR A 60 3.48 -12.50 12.63
N ARG A 61 2.98 -12.60 13.87
CA ARG A 61 2.12 -11.60 14.51
C ARG A 61 2.93 -10.54 15.26
N ASP A 62 4.13 -10.23 14.79
CA ASP A 62 4.95 -9.14 15.35
C ASP A 62 4.38 -7.82 14.85
N TYR A 63 3.99 -6.93 15.77
CA TYR A 63 3.42 -5.62 15.45
C TYR A 63 4.53 -4.57 15.31
N ARG A 64 4.62 -3.94 14.13
CA ARG A 64 5.52 -2.84 13.78
C ARG A 64 4.68 -1.69 13.22
N PRO A 65 4.49 -0.58 13.95
CA PRO A 65 3.65 0.53 13.51
C PRO A 65 4.19 1.22 12.24
N GLU A 66 5.48 1.08 11.97
CA GLU A 66 6.17 1.56 10.78
C GLU A 66 6.03 0.64 9.55
N ARG A 67 5.40 -0.54 9.67
CA ARG A 67 5.26 -1.51 8.57
C ARG A 67 3.89 -1.44 7.90
N LEU A 68 3.89 -1.30 6.57
CA LEU A 68 2.72 -1.48 5.73
C LEU A 68 2.65 -2.93 5.21
N ASN A 69 1.61 -3.66 5.56
CA ASN A 69 1.28 -4.92 4.89
C ASN A 69 0.25 -4.67 3.79
N VAL A 70 0.57 -5.08 2.58
CA VAL A 70 -0.30 -5.04 1.41
C VAL A 70 -0.82 -6.44 1.14
N HIS A 71 -2.14 -6.63 1.25
CA HIS A 71 -2.78 -7.91 0.97
C HIS A 71 -3.21 -7.95 -0.50
N VAL A 72 -2.67 -8.92 -1.22
CA VAL A 72 -2.99 -9.14 -2.63
C VAL A 72 -3.82 -10.41 -2.78
N SER A 73 -4.66 -10.45 -3.83
CA SER A 73 -5.38 -11.66 -4.24
C SER A 73 -4.44 -12.64 -4.95
N GLU A 74 -4.95 -13.83 -5.31
CA GLU A 74 -4.21 -14.81 -6.12
C GLU A 74 -3.76 -14.23 -7.47
N GLU A 75 -4.53 -13.28 -8.01
CA GLU A 75 -4.22 -12.58 -9.26
C GLU A 75 -3.20 -11.43 -9.08
N GLY A 76 -2.79 -11.14 -7.84
CA GLY A 76 -1.83 -10.07 -7.53
C GLY A 76 -2.45 -8.67 -7.39
N THR A 77 -3.78 -8.57 -7.33
CA THR A 77 -4.51 -7.32 -7.13
C THR A 77 -4.65 -7.00 -5.65
N VAL A 78 -4.35 -5.77 -5.26
CA VAL A 78 -4.49 -5.32 -3.87
C VAL A 78 -5.97 -5.19 -3.53
N HIS A 79 -6.37 -5.80 -2.41
CA HIS A 79 -7.74 -5.75 -1.90
C HIS A 79 -7.83 -5.19 -0.48
N ASP A 80 -6.77 -5.32 0.33
CA ASP A 80 -6.70 -4.75 1.67
C ASP A 80 -5.28 -4.33 2.03
N VAL A 81 -5.15 -3.45 3.02
CA VAL A 81 -3.87 -3.05 3.61
C VAL A 81 -3.99 -3.02 5.12
N THR A 82 -2.94 -3.38 5.84
CA THR A 82 -2.92 -3.37 7.31
C THR A 82 -1.60 -2.82 7.83
N ILE A 83 -1.65 -2.14 8.97
CA ILE A 83 -0.47 -1.61 9.65
C ILE A 83 -0.09 -2.57 10.76
N GLY A 84 1.20 -2.88 10.85
CA GLY A 84 1.72 -3.78 11.88
C GLY A 84 2.78 -4.69 11.35
#